data_AF-A0A7Y6CU96-F1
#
_entry.id   AF-A0A7Y6CU96-F1
#
_cell.length_a   1.000
_cell.length_b   1.000
_cell.length_c   1.000
_cell.angle_alpha   90.00
_cell.angle_beta   90.00
_cell.angle_gamma   90.00
#
_symmetry.space_group_name_H-M   'P 1'
#
loop_
_entity.id
_entity.type
_entity.pdbx_description
1 polymer ?
#
loop_
_entity_poly.entity_id
_entity_poly.type
_entity_poly.pdbx_seq_one_letter_code
_entity_poly.pdbx_strand_id
1 'polypeptide(L)'
;MVASPRLKWFGLALLGAVQFMVVLDIAIVNVALPSIQTDLEFSQANLQWVISAYALVFGGFLLLGGRTADLLGRRRVFMVGLIAFTVGSLLCGLAWDEASLIGARAIQGLGAATISPAALAILMTTFAEGRERNIALGVWGAVGGFGAAPGVLHGGNLTDP
;
A
#
# COMPACT_ATOMS: atom_id res chain seq x y z
N MET A 1 -7.87 3.08 25.82
CA MET A 1 -6.89 2.09 26.27
C MET A 1 -5.53 2.76 26.28
N VAL A 2 -4.97 3.07 27.45
CA VAL A 2 -3.59 3.56 27.54
C VAL A 2 -2.70 2.35 27.28
N ALA A 3 -2.26 2.18 26.02
CA ALA A 3 -1.25 1.19 25.69
C ALA A 3 -0.01 1.50 26.52
N SER A 4 0.62 0.47 27.10
CA SER A 4 1.88 0.67 27.81
C SER A 4 2.87 1.42 26.89
N PRO A 5 3.79 2.23 27.44
CA PRO A 5 4.72 3.01 26.63
C PRO A 5 5.48 2.18 25.59
N ARG A 6 5.70 0.89 25.83
CA ARG A 6 6.31 -0.05 24.86
C ARG A 6 5.35 -0.48 23.76
N LEU A 7 4.09 -0.76 24.09
CA LEU A 7 3.07 -1.22 23.13
C LEU A 7 2.76 -0.20 22.03
N LYS A 8 2.79 1.11 22.33
CA LYS A 8 2.59 2.15 21.31
C LYS A 8 3.70 2.18 20.25
N TRP A 9 4.95 1.91 20.64
CA TRP A 9 6.07 1.85 19.70
C TRP A 9 6.04 0.58 18.84
N PHE A 10 5.61 -0.56 19.39
CA PHE A 10 5.28 -1.74 18.58
C PHE A 10 4.14 -1.46 17.59
N GLY A 11 3.13 -0.69 18.02
CA GLY A 11 2.08 -0.20 17.13
C GLY A 11 2.63 0.62 15.97
N LEU A 12 3.56 1.56 16.23
CA LEU A 12 4.23 2.32 15.17
C LEU A 12 5.05 1.42 14.24
N ALA A 13 5.78 0.45 14.77
CA ALA A 13 6.53 -0.51 13.96
C ALA A 13 5.61 -1.30 13.03
N LEU A 14 4.44 -1.76 13.53
CA LEU A 14 3.43 -2.44 12.72
C LEU A 14 2.85 -1.53 11.64
N LEU A 15 2.44 -0.30 11.99
CA LEU A 15 1.91 0.65 11.03
C LEU A 15 2.95 1.00 9.95
N GLY A 16 4.21 1.19 10.35
CA GLY A 16 5.33 1.42 9.45
C GLY A 16 5.59 0.23 8.53
N ALA A 17 5.58 -1.01 9.05
CA ALA A 17 5.77 -2.22 8.25
C ALA A 17 4.65 -2.39 7.21
N VAL A 18 3.40 -2.15 7.58
CA VAL A 18 2.26 -2.21 6.65
C VAL A 18 2.36 -1.10 5.60
N GLN A 19 2.72 0.12 5.99
CA GLN A 19 2.93 1.21 5.02
C GLN A 19 4.07 0.87 4.06
N PHE A 20 5.18 0.33 4.56
CA PHE A 20 6.32 -0.09 3.74
C PHE A 20 5.90 -1.15 2.72
N MET A 21 5.14 -2.16 3.17
CA MET A 21 4.59 -3.20 2.31
C MET A 21 3.73 -2.61 1.17
N VAL A 22 2.87 -1.64 1.45
CA VAL A 22 2.04 -0.97 0.43
C VAL A 22 2.89 -0.23 -0.60
N VAL A 23 3.96 0.47 -0.18
CA VAL A 23 4.82 1.18 -1.15
C VAL A 23 5.72 0.20 -1.92
N LEU A 24 6.24 -0.83 -1.25
CA LEU A 24 7.06 -1.88 -1.85
C LEU A 24 6.30 -2.60 -2.97
N ASP A 25 5.00 -2.84 -2.80
CA ASP A 25 4.15 -3.45 -3.84
C ASP A 25 4.17 -2.67 -5.16
N ILE A 26 4.03 -1.33 -5.08
CA ILE A 26 4.09 -0.47 -6.27
C ILE A 26 5.46 -0.59 -6.94
N ALA A 27 6.54 -0.61 -6.16
CA ALA A 27 7.89 -0.79 -6.71
C ALA A 27 8.08 -2.16 -7.38
N ILE A 28 7.63 -3.24 -6.73
CA ILE A 28 7.72 -4.61 -7.27
C ILE A 28 7.01 -4.70 -8.62
N VAL A 29 5.78 -4.19 -8.71
CA VAL A 29 5.01 -4.26 -9.96
C VAL A 29 5.70 -3.49 -11.08
N ASN A 30 6.23 -2.29 -10.82
CA ASN A 30 6.97 -1.53 -11.82
C ASN A 30 8.20 -2.28 -12.35
N VAL A 31 8.96 -2.93 -11.46
CA VAL A 31 10.13 -3.74 -11.85
C VAL A 31 9.71 -5.00 -12.59
N ALA A 32 8.59 -5.61 -12.22
CA ALA A 32 8.08 -6.84 -12.83
C ALA A 32 7.29 -6.61 -14.13
N LEU A 33 6.97 -5.38 -14.51
CA LEU A 33 6.16 -5.08 -15.71
C LEU A 33 6.66 -5.78 -16.98
N PRO A 34 7.97 -5.79 -17.31
CA PRO A 34 8.45 -6.48 -18.51
C PRO A 34 8.17 -7.99 -18.46
N SER A 35 8.38 -8.63 -17.31
CA SER A 35 8.12 -10.07 -17.13
C SER A 35 6.61 -10.37 -17.13
N ILE A 36 5.80 -9.53 -16.48
CA ILE A 36 4.32 -9.62 -16.55
C ILE A 36 3.87 -9.55 -18.01
N GLN A 37 4.50 -8.70 -18.82
CA GLN A 37 4.16 -8.57 -20.22
C GLN A 37 4.42 -9.85 -21.02
N THR A 38 5.58 -10.47 -20.84
CA THR A 38 5.95 -11.69 -21.57
C THR A 38 5.22 -12.92 -21.06
N ASP A 39 5.07 -13.07 -19.75
CA ASP A 39 4.59 -14.31 -19.13
C ASP A 39 3.06 -14.45 -19.22
N LEU A 40 2.34 -13.33 -19.28
CA LEU A 40 0.87 -13.29 -19.42
C LEU A 40 0.43 -12.79 -20.80
N GLU A 41 1.38 -12.66 -21.75
CA GLU A 41 1.16 -12.20 -23.13
C GLU A 41 0.38 -10.88 -23.22
N PHE A 42 0.67 -9.92 -22.33
CA PHE A 42 -0.09 -8.67 -22.26
C PHE A 42 0.02 -7.85 -23.54
N SER A 43 -1.12 -7.35 -24.02
CA SER A 43 -1.17 -6.23 -24.94
C SER A 43 -0.60 -4.97 -24.29
N GLN A 44 0.09 -4.13 -25.08
CA GLN A 44 0.63 -2.86 -24.58
C GLN A 44 -0.43 -1.96 -23.93
N ALA A 45 -1.65 -1.96 -24.48
CA ALA A 45 -2.75 -1.18 -23.95
C ALA A 45 -3.20 -1.66 -22.56
N ASN A 46 -3.24 -2.99 -22.33
CA ASN A 46 -3.67 -3.55 -21.06
C ASN A 46 -2.57 -3.54 -20.00
N LEU A 47 -1.29 -3.51 -20.40
CA LEU A 47 -0.18 -3.45 -19.44
C LEU A 47 -0.24 -2.19 -18.56
N GLN A 48 -0.69 -1.06 -19.13
CA GLN A 48 -0.88 0.19 -18.38
C GLN A 48 -1.99 0.06 -17.30
N TRP A 49 -2.98 -0.80 -17.52
CA TRP A 49 -4.06 -1.02 -16.56
C TRP A 49 -3.60 -1.71 -15.29
N VAL A 50 -2.47 -2.42 -15.29
CA VAL A 50 -1.89 -3.04 -14.09
C VAL A 50 -1.56 -1.99 -13.01
N ILE A 51 -1.09 -0.80 -13.42
CA ILE A 51 -0.85 0.33 -12.52
C ILE A 51 -2.12 1.15 -12.34
N SER A 52 -2.81 1.48 -13.44
CA SER A 52 -3.96 2.39 -13.42
C SER A 52 -5.14 1.84 -12.61
N ALA A 53 -5.44 0.54 -12.67
CA ALA A 53 -6.55 -0.05 -11.91
C ALA A 53 -6.32 0.06 -10.40
N TYR A 54 -5.09 -0.24 -9.95
CA TYR A 54 -4.70 -0.04 -8.55
C TYR A 54 -4.87 1.43 -8.15
N ALA A 55 -4.31 2.36 -8.92
CA ALA A 55 -4.33 3.78 -8.60
C ALA A 55 -5.74 4.37 -8.60
N LEU A 56 -6.58 3.96 -9.55
CA LEU A 56 -7.97 4.40 -9.69
C LEU A 56 -8.80 3.94 -8.51
N VAL A 57 -8.70 2.67 -8.12
CA VAL A 57 -9.44 2.16 -6.95
C VAL A 57 -8.88 2.75 -5.67
N PHE A 58 -7.55 2.83 -5.54
CA PHE A 58 -6.91 3.47 -4.39
C PHE A 58 -7.40 4.90 -4.20
N GLY A 59 -7.26 5.75 -5.22
CA GLY A 59 -7.66 7.16 -5.16
C GLY A 59 -9.17 7.35 -5.04
N GLY A 60 -9.95 6.60 -5.83
CA GLY A 60 -11.42 6.68 -5.85
C GLY A 60 -12.07 6.27 -4.53
N PHE A 61 -11.48 5.31 -3.82
CA PHE A 61 -11.99 4.82 -2.54
C PHE A 61 -11.26 5.40 -1.32
N LEU A 62 -10.22 6.22 -1.50
CA LEU A 62 -9.41 6.74 -0.39
C LEU A 62 -10.27 7.49 0.65
N LEU A 63 -11.09 8.42 0.18
CA LEU A 63 -11.98 9.21 1.03
C LEU A 63 -13.05 8.34 1.70
N LEU A 64 -13.60 7.37 0.95
CA LEU A 64 -14.58 6.43 1.48
C LEU A 64 -13.98 5.52 2.54
N GLY A 65 -12.75 5.04 2.33
CA GLY A 65 -11.99 4.24 3.29
C GLY A 65 -11.73 5.02 4.58
N GLY A 66 -11.34 6.29 4.47
CA GLY A 66 -11.17 7.18 5.63
C GLY A 66 -12.47 7.40 6.39
N ARG A 67 -13.56 7.70 5.68
CA ARG A 67 -14.88 7.85 6.30
C ARG A 67 -15.35 6.58 7.00
N THR A 68 -15.12 5.43 6.38
CA THR A 68 -15.46 4.11 6.93
C THR A 68 -14.64 3.82 8.19
N ALA A 69 -13.35 4.18 8.21
CA ALA A 69 -12.49 4.04 9.39
C ALA A 69 -12.97 4.87 10.58
N ASP A 70 -13.47 6.08 10.33
CA ASP A 70 -14.02 6.93 11.38
C ASP A 70 -15.37 6.43 11.92
N LEU A 71 -16.20 5.80 11.07
CA LEU A 71 -17.52 5.29 11.46
C LEU A 71 -17.48 3.90 12.13
N LEU A 72 -16.74 2.96 11.53
CA LEU A 72 -16.75 1.54 11.95
C LEU A 72 -15.64 1.18 12.94
N GLY A 73 -14.75 2.15 13.21
CA GLY A 73 -13.60 2.00 14.09
C GLY A 73 -12.31 1.72 13.34
N ARG A 74 -11.32 2.58 13.56
CA ARG A 74 -10.06 2.62 12.81
C ARG A 74 -9.29 1.30 12.83
N ARG A 75 -9.19 0.64 13.99
CA ARG A 75 -8.48 -0.64 14.13
C ARG A 75 -9.15 -1.76 13.33
N ARG A 76 -10.48 -1.83 13.32
CA ARG A 76 -11.23 -2.85 12.58
C ARG A 76 -11.04 -2.66 11.08
N VAL A 77 -11.21 -1.42 10.61
CA VAL A 77 -11.06 -1.09 9.18
C VAL A 77 -9.63 -1.30 8.71
N PHE A 78 -8.63 -0.94 9.52
CA PHE A 78 -7.22 -1.23 9.22
C PHE A 78 -6.97 -2.74 9.02
N MET A 79 -7.49 -3.59 9.90
CA MET A 79 -7.32 -5.05 9.79
C MET A 79 -8.04 -5.63 8.56
N VAL A 80 -9.25 -5.16 8.27
CA VAL A 80 -9.99 -5.57 7.06
C VAL A 80 -9.24 -5.15 5.80
N GLY A 81 -8.74 -3.92 5.76
CA GLY A 81 -7.94 -3.40 4.66
C GLY A 81 -6.67 -4.22 4.46
N LEU A 82 -5.97 -4.55 5.55
CA LEU A 82 -4.77 -5.38 5.52
C LEU A 82 -5.06 -6.77 4.93
N ILE A 83 -6.14 -7.42 5.38
CA ILE A 83 -6.56 -8.72 4.83
C ILE A 83 -6.88 -8.61 3.34
N ALA A 84 -7.66 -7.59 2.95
CA ALA A 84 -8.02 -7.37 1.54
C ALA A 84 -6.79 -7.13 0.67
N PHE A 85 -5.83 -6.34 1.16
CA PHE A 85 -4.56 -6.10 0.47
C PHE A 85 -3.76 -7.40 0.33
N THR A 86 -3.59 -8.17 1.41
CA THR A 86 -2.86 -9.44 1.37
C THR A 86 -3.49 -10.46 0.42
N VAL A 87 -4.82 -10.57 0.43
CA VAL A 87 -5.54 -11.42 -0.52
C VAL A 87 -5.34 -10.92 -1.94
N GLY A 88 -5.43 -9.60 -2.18
CA GLY A 88 -5.13 -8.99 -3.47
C GLY A 88 -3.71 -9.31 -3.96
N SER A 89 -2.70 -9.19 -3.09
CA SER A 89 -1.31 -9.54 -3.41
C SER A 89 -1.16 -11.02 -3.78
N LEU A 90 -1.82 -11.92 -3.05
CA LEU A 90 -1.80 -13.34 -3.37
C LEU A 90 -2.45 -13.61 -4.73
N LEU A 91 -3.58 -12.97 -5.02
CA LEU A 91 -4.25 -13.08 -6.32
C LEU A 91 -3.38 -12.54 -7.46
N CYS A 92 -2.64 -11.45 -7.25
CA CYS A 92 -1.66 -10.95 -8.21
C CYS A 92 -0.56 -11.97 -8.51
N GLY A 93 -0.04 -12.66 -7.48
CA GLY A 93 0.98 -13.71 -7.64
C GLY A 93 0.46 -15.01 -8.28
N LEU A 94 -0.86 -15.23 -8.28
CA LEU A 94 -1.52 -16.39 -8.88
C LEU A 94 -2.24 -16.05 -10.19
N ALA A 95 -2.05 -14.85 -10.72
CA ALA A 95 -2.72 -14.41 -11.92
C ALA A 95 -2.33 -15.28 -13.12
N TRP A 96 -3.29 -15.59 -13.98
CA TRP A 96 -3.14 -16.50 -15.13
C TRP A 96 -3.46 -15.83 -16.47
N ASP A 97 -3.99 -14.61 -16.45
CA ASP A 97 -4.28 -13.81 -17.63
C ASP A 97 -4.28 -12.31 -17.29
N GLU A 98 -4.47 -11.46 -18.30
CA GLU A 98 -4.45 -10.01 -18.11
C GLU A 98 -5.57 -9.50 -17.16
N ALA A 99 -6.78 -10.04 -17.32
CA ALA A 99 -7.96 -9.57 -16.61
C ALA A 99 -7.92 -9.96 -15.12
N SER A 100 -7.44 -11.15 -14.81
CA SER A 100 -7.24 -11.66 -13.45
C SER A 100 -6.21 -10.82 -12.71
N LEU A 101 -5.09 -10.45 -13.35
CA LEU A 101 -4.10 -9.56 -12.74
C LEU A 101 -4.69 -8.16 -12.51
N ILE A 102 -5.34 -7.56 -13.50
CA ILE A 102 -5.96 -6.22 -13.37
C ILE A 102 -7.02 -6.21 -12.26
N GLY A 103 -7.85 -7.25 -12.19
CA GLY A 103 -8.85 -7.42 -11.13
C GLY A 103 -8.23 -7.57 -9.74
N ALA A 104 -7.16 -8.37 -9.62
CA ALA A 104 -6.41 -8.51 -8.37
C ALA A 104 -5.80 -7.18 -7.92
N ARG A 105 -5.25 -6.39 -8.85
CA ARG A 105 -4.73 -5.03 -8.60
C ARG A 105 -5.81 -4.08 -8.12
N ALA A 106 -7.02 -4.17 -8.66
CA ALA A 106 -8.17 -3.39 -8.18
C ALA A 106 -8.53 -3.74 -6.72
N ILE A 107 -8.61 -5.03 -6.38
CA ILE A 107 -8.86 -5.50 -5.00
C ILE A 107 -7.76 -5.00 -4.05
N GLN A 108 -6.50 -5.08 -4.50
CA GLN A 108 -5.35 -4.63 -3.74
C GLN A 108 -5.37 -3.11 -3.50
N GLY A 109 -5.75 -2.33 -4.51
CA GLY A 109 -5.95 -0.88 -4.41
C GLY A 109 -7.04 -0.53 -3.40
N LEU A 110 -8.12 -1.31 -3.33
CA LEU A 110 -9.19 -1.13 -2.33
C LEU A 110 -8.69 -1.39 -0.91
N GLY A 111 -7.88 -2.45 -0.72
CA GLY A 111 -7.19 -2.72 0.54
C GLY A 111 -6.33 -1.52 0.95
N ALA A 112 -5.49 -1.03 0.05
CA ALA A 112 -4.64 0.14 0.30
C ALA A 112 -5.45 1.41 0.64
N ALA A 113 -6.57 1.65 -0.05
CA ALA A 113 -7.45 2.82 0.16
C ALA A 113 -8.02 2.88 1.58
N THR A 114 -8.19 1.72 2.22
CA THR A 114 -8.71 1.62 3.60
C THR A 114 -7.59 1.62 4.63
N ILE A 115 -6.44 1.00 4.32
CA ILE A 115 -5.26 0.96 5.20
C ILE A 115 -4.73 2.35 5.47
N SER A 116 -4.42 3.14 4.42
CA SER A 116 -3.69 4.41 4.57
C SER A 116 -4.39 5.42 5.50
N PRO A 117 -5.68 5.76 5.33
CA PRO A 117 -6.34 6.71 6.21
C PRO A 117 -6.57 6.13 7.62
N ALA A 118 -6.88 4.84 7.75
CA ALA A 118 -7.06 4.19 9.04
C ALA A 118 -5.75 4.17 9.85
N ALA A 119 -4.63 3.84 9.21
CA ALA A 119 -3.30 3.80 9.81
C ALA A 119 -2.85 5.18 10.31
N LEU A 120 -3.00 6.22 9.47
CA LEU A 120 -2.69 7.59 9.87
C LEU A 120 -3.56 8.03 11.06
N ALA A 121 -4.85 7.70 11.03
CA ALA A 121 -5.75 8.05 12.11
C ALA A 121 -5.46 7.29 13.42
N ILE A 122 -4.97 6.04 13.35
CA ILE A 122 -4.46 5.29 14.52
C ILE A 122 -3.20 5.96 15.06
N LEU A 123 -2.27 6.33 14.20
CA LEU A 123 -1.03 7.02 14.58
C LEU A 123 -1.33 8.32 15.33
N MET A 124 -2.18 9.17 14.75
CA MET A 124 -2.56 10.47 15.33
C MET A 124 -3.27 10.35 16.69
N THR A 125 -3.97 9.24 16.95
CA THR A 125 -4.67 9.02 18.24
C THR A 125 -3.88 8.21 19.25
N THR A 126 -2.86 7.47 18.81
CA THR A 126 -1.99 6.68 19.70
C THR A 126 -0.86 7.54 20.28
N PHE A 127 -0.37 8.53 19.52
CA PHE A 127 0.74 9.40 19.92
C PHE A 127 0.24 10.78 20.38
N ALA A 128 0.68 11.17 21.58
CA ALA A 128 0.38 12.48 22.16
C ALA A 128 1.02 13.62 21.35
N GLU A 129 0.39 14.79 21.41
CA GLU A 129 0.87 16.00 20.72
C GLU A 129 2.28 16.40 21.18
N GLY A 130 3.04 16.96 20.25
CA GLY A 130 4.45 17.33 20.46
C GLY A 130 5.43 16.28 19.93
N ARG A 131 6.53 16.06 20.66
CA ARG A 131 7.69 15.30 20.18
C ARG A 131 7.33 13.87 19.74
N GLU A 132 6.46 13.18 20.47
CA GLU A 132 6.14 11.77 20.16
C GLU A 132 5.41 11.62 18.82
N ARG A 133 4.37 12.42 18.58
CA ARG A 133 3.65 12.41 17.31
C ARG A 133 4.53 12.86 16.15
N ASN A 134 5.41 13.84 16.35
CA ASN A 134 6.33 14.29 15.31
C ASN A 134 7.31 13.18 14.88
N ILE A 135 7.82 12.39 15.84
CA ILE A 135 8.65 11.23 15.53
C ILE A 135 7.84 10.19 14.77
N ALA A 136 6.63 9.87 15.23
CA ALA A 136 5.77 8.89 14.57
C ALA A 136 5.42 9.29 13.13
N LEU A 137 5.06 10.55 12.91
CA LEU A 137 4.82 11.12 11.57
C LEU A 137 6.10 11.14 10.72
N GLY A 138 7.25 11.41 11.33
CA GLY A 138 8.55 11.33 10.66
C GLY A 138 8.85 9.92 10.15
N VAL A 139 8.62 8.89 10.98
CA VAL A 139 8.74 7.48 10.56
C VAL A 139 7.73 7.14 9.47
N TRP A 140 6.48 7.54 9.63
CA TRP A 140 5.42 7.33 8.62
C TRP A 140 5.77 7.95 7.26
N GLY A 141 6.24 9.21 7.26
CA GLY A 141 6.67 9.93 6.08
C GLY A 141 7.94 9.35 5.45
N ALA A 142 8.91 8.94 6.27
CA ALA A 142 10.13 8.29 5.80
C ALA A 142 9.80 6.99 5.07
N VAL A 143 8.94 6.14 5.62
CA VAL A 143 8.48 4.91 4.95
C VAL A 143 7.77 5.22 3.64
N GLY A 144 6.91 6.24 3.62
CA GLY A 144 6.26 6.73 2.40
C GLY A 144 7.25 7.17 1.32
N GLY A 145 8.36 7.82 1.71
CA GLY A 145 9.42 8.25 0.79
C GLY A 145 10.37 7.13 0.35
N PHE A 146 10.67 6.16 1.22
CA PHE A 146 11.65 5.11 0.91
C PHE A 146 11.19 4.13 -0.16
N GLY A 147 9.90 3.84 -0.29
CA GLY A 147 9.45 2.97 -1.38
C GLY A 147 9.42 3.64 -2.77
N ALA A 148 9.70 4.94 -2.86
CA ALA A 148 9.97 5.60 -4.15
C ALA A 148 11.42 5.43 -4.63
N ALA A 149 12.37 5.09 -3.73
CA ALA A 149 13.79 5.05 -4.06
C ALA A 149 14.24 3.81 -4.89
N PRO A 150 13.75 2.57 -4.67
CA PRO A 150 14.18 1.42 -5.46
C PRO A 150 13.71 1.45 -6.92
N GLY A 151 12.56 2.06 -7.20
CA GLY A 151 12.00 2.16 -8.56
C GLY A 151 12.80 3.06 -9.49
N VAL A 152 13.48 4.08 -8.95
CA VAL A 152 14.37 4.97 -9.72
C VAL A 152 15.76 4.36 -9.89
N LEU A 153 16.23 3.60 -8.89
CA LEU A 153 17.57 3.01 -8.91
C LEU A 153 17.70 1.76 -9.80
N HIS A 154 16.61 0.99 -10.01
CA HIS A 154 16.62 -0.16 -10.93
C HIS A 154 16.21 0.18 -12.37
N GLY A 155 15.55 1.32 -12.60
CA GLY A 155 15.29 1.82 -13.96
C GLY A 155 16.53 2.38 -14.66
N GLY A 156 17.56 2.77 -13.90
CA GLY A 156 18.76 3.43 -14.43
C GLY A 156 19.83 2.52 -15.03
N ASN A 157 19.78 1.20 -14.78
CA ASN A 157 20.82 0.25 -15.25
C ASN A 157 20.41 -0.57 -16.49
N LEU A 158 19.28 -0.24 -17.14
CA LEU A 158 18.83 -0.86 -18.41
C LEU A 158 18.90 0.09 -19.62
N THR A 159 19.52 1.26 -19.45
CA THR A 159 19.79 2.21 -20.54
C THR A 159 21.26 2.58 -20.55
N ASP A 160 22.07 1.66 -21.05
CA ASP A 160 23.27 2.02 -21.79
C ASP A 160 23.09 1.53 -23.24
N PRO A 161 23.44 2.35 -24.25
CA PRO A 161 23.35 1.99 -25.68
C PRO A 161 24.36 0.91 -26.11
#